data_AF-A0A7I8CVH2-F1
#
_entry.id   AF-A0A7I8CVH2-F1
#
_cell.length_a   1.000
_cell.length_b   1.000
_cell.length_c   1.000
_cell.angle_alpha   90.00
_cell.angle_beta   90.00
_cell.angle_gamma   90.00
#
_symmetry.space_group_name_H-M   'P 1'
#
loop_
_entity.id
_entity.type
_entity.pdbx_description
1 polymer ?
#
loop_
_entity_poly.entity_id
_entity_poly.type
_entity_poly.pdbx_seq_one_letter_code
_entity_poly.pdbx_strand_id
1 'polypeptide(L)'
;MTEAGVWPMTHCVMERLGGEATEEDADKVITYAMMLWSEQLADGLGEPGEEAAIERIDDWLSNRTYEWRVLWVAANGDVSARDHVRREAGLPFAR
;
A
#
# COMPACT_ATOMS: atom_id res chain seq x y z
N MET A 1 -10.10 16.97 23.95
CA MET A 1 -8.83 16.23 24.10
C MET A 1 -8.48 15.76 22.70
N THR A 2 -7.54 16.43 22.03
CA THR A 2 -7.05 16.01 20.72
C THR A 2 -6.18 14.78 20.93
N GLU A 3 -6.69 13.63 20.52
CA GLU A 3 -5.94 12.38 20.57
C GLU A 3 -4.65 12.57 19.78
N ALA A 4 -3.53 12.45 20.48
CA ALA A 4 -2.24 12.35 19.85
C ALA A 4 -2.17 11.00 19.13
N GLY A 5 -1.95 11.01 17.81
CA GLY A 5 -1.03 10.05 17.21
C GLY A 5 -1.58 8.89 16.39
N VAL A 6 -2.76 8.98 15.79
CA VAL A 6 -3.10 8.12 14.63
C VAL A 6 -3.66 9.03 13.54
N TRP A 7 -2.78 9.54 12.67
CA TRP A 7 -3.27 10.16 11.44
C TRP A 7 -3.96 9.08 10.62
N PRO A 8 -5.19 9.31 10.12
CA PRO A 8 -5.84 8.34 9.24
C PRO A 8 -4.91 8.03 8.06
N MET A 9 -4.83 6.77 7.65
CA MET A 9 -3.97 6.35 6.54
C MET A 9 -4.19 7.20 5.28
N THR A 10 -5.42 7.67 5.06
CA THR A 10 -5.78 8.61 4.00
C THR A 10 -4.94 9.89 4.04
N HIS A 11 -4.78 10.51 5.23
CA HIS A 11 -3.93 11.70 5.40
C HIS A 11 -2.45 11.39 5.16
N CYS A 12 -1.94 10.27 5.67
CA CYS A 12 -0.56 9.86 5.43
C CYS A 12 -0.26 9.72 3.93
N VAL A 13 -1.16 9.09 3.18
CA VAL A 13 -1.02 8.93 1.72
C VAL A 13 -1.05 10.28 1.02
N MET A 14 -2.00 11.15 1.37
CA MET A 14 -2.09 12.49 0.77
C MET A 14 -0.85 13.33 1.04
N GLU A 15 -0.30 13.31 2.26
CA GLU A 15 0.95 14.00 2.58
C GLU A 15 2.14 13.47 1.76
N ARG A 16 2.22 12.14 1.57
CA ARG A 16 3.31 11.49 0.82
C ARG A 16 3.22 11.70 -0.70
N LEU A 17 2.02 11.79 -1.24
CA LEU A 17 1.79 12.06 -2.66
C LEU A 17 1.80 13.57 -2.97
N GLY A 18 1.66 14.42 -1.96
CA GLY A 18 1.69 15.87 -2.08
C GLY A 18 0.37 16.47 -2.58
N GLY A 19 0.41 17.75 -2.96
CA GLY A 19 -0.79 18.57 -3.23
C GLY A 19 -1.64 18.16 -4.44
N GLU A 20 -1.29 17.09 -5.15
CA GLU A 20 -2.06 16.55 -6.29
C GLU A 20 -2.95 15.37 -5.91
N ALA A 21 -2.76 14.75 -4.74
CA ALA A 21 -3.54 13.59 -4.33
C ALA A 21 -4.85 13.97 -3.64
N THR A 22 -5.93 13.33 -4.10
CA THR A 22 -7.25 13.43 -3.50
C THR A 22 -7.47 12.36 -2.43
N GLU A 23 -8.53 12.47 -1.64
CA GLU A 23 -8.96 11.38 -0.76
C GLU A 23 -9.28 10.10 -1.55
N GLU A 24 -9.83 10.24 -2.76
CA GLU A 24 -10.10 9.10 -3.66
C GLU A 24 -8.79 8.40 -4.08
N ASP A 25 -7.74 9.18 -4.37
CA ASP A 25 -6.41 8.63 -4.67
C ASP A 25 -5.85 7.86 -3.49
N ALA A 26 -6.00 8.41 -2.29
CA ALA A 26 -5.56 7.76 -1.07
C ALA A 26 -6.30 6.44 -0.81
N ASP A 27 -7.61 6.42 -0.98
CA ASP A 27 -8.41 5.19 -0.85
C ASP A 27 -8.01 4.12 -1.88
N LYS A 28 -7.71 4.51 -3.13
CA LYS A 28 -7.19 3.58 -4.15
C LYS A 28 -5.84 3.01 -3.74
N VAL A 29 -4.92 3.84 -3.25
CA VAL A 29 -3.60 3.39 -2.78
C VAL A 29 -3.73 2.41 -1.62
N ILE A 30 -4.53 2.74 -0.62
CA ILE A 30 -4.75 1.92 0.57
C ILE A 30 -5.37 0.58 0.16
N THR A 31 -6.43 0.61 -0.66
CA THR A 31 -7.09 -0.61 -1.15
C THR A 31 -6.13 -1.50 -1.92
N TYR A 32 -5.32 -0.90 -2.81
CA TYR A 32 -4.38 -1.65 -3.61
C TYR A 32 -3.24 -2.25 -2.76
N ALA A 33 -2.72 -1.51 -1.78
CA ALA A 33 -1.75 -2.01 -0.81
C ALA A 33 -2.30 -3.18 0.02
N MET A 34 -3.53 -3.07 0.54
CA MET A 34 -4.20 -4.16 1.27
C MET A 34 -4.37 -5.41 0.42
N MET A 35 -4.70 -5.24 -0.86
CA MET A 35 -4.84 -6.35 -1.81
C MET A 35 -3.48 -7.04 -2.01
N LEU A 36 -2.40 -6.28 -2.23
CA LEU A 36 -1.05 -6.83 -2.38
C LEU A 36 -0.60 -7.57 -1.13
N TRP A 37 -0.83 -7.02 0.06
CA TRP A 37 -0.49 -7.68 1.32
C TRP A 37 -1.28 -8.99 1.48
N SER A 38 -2.59 -8.94 1.27
CA SER A 38 -3.45 -10.14 1.37
C SER A 38 -2.99 -11.24 0.41
N GLU A 39 -2.60 -10.88 -0.82
CA GLU A 39 -2.07 -11.82 -1.80
C GLU A 39 -0.71 -12.39 -1.38
N GLN A 40 0.18 -11.54 -0.85
CA GLN A 40 1.47 -11.95 -0.30
C GLN A 40 1.29 -13.01 0.79
N LEU A 41 0.33 -12.81 1.70
CA LEU A 41 0.01 -13.77 2.75
C LEU A 41 -0.60 -15.06 2.20
N ALA A 42 -1.49 -14.96 1.20
CA ALA A 42 -2.09 -16.12 0.54
C ALA A 42 -1.04 -17.01 -0.16
N ASP A 43 0.02 -16.41 -0.69
CA ASP A 43 1.17 -17.10 -1.29
C ASP A 43 2.18 -17.61 -0.24
N GLY A 44 1.92 -17.41 1.05
CA GLY A 44 2.78 -17.87 2.15
C GLY A 44 4.05 -17.05 2.32
N LEU A 45 4.06 -15.79 1.88
CA LEU A 45 5.21 -14.89 1.91
C LEU A 45 5.22 -13.93 3.13
N GLY A 46 4.42 -14.23 4.15
CA GLY A 46 4.40 -13.51 5.44
C GLY A 46 4.78 -14.39 6.63
N GLU A 47 4.70 -13.84 7.83
CA GLU A 47 4.95 -14.57 9.06
C GLU A 47 3.80 -15.52 9.42
N PRO A 48 4.08 -16.63 10.14
CA PRO A 48 3.02 -17.52 10.62
C PRO A 48 2.00 -16.78 11.50
N GLY A 49 0.74 -16.77 11.06
CA GLY A 49 -0.35 -16.08 11.78
C GLY A 49 -0.44 -14.59 11.51
N GLU A 50 0.34 -14.06 10.55
CA GLU A 50 0.16 -12.70 10.06
C GLU A 50 -1.16 -12.57 9.28
N GLU A 51 -1.88 -11.47 9.52
CA GLU A 51 -3.12 -11.12 8.85
C GLU A 51 -3.02 -9.67 8.34
N ALA A 52 -3.46 -9.44 7.10
CA ALA A 52 -3.51 -8.11 6.53
C ALA A 52 -4.62 -7.31 7.22
N ALA A 53 -4.26 -6.20 7.85
CA ALA A 53 -5.18 -5.37 8.62
C ALA A 53 -4.93 -3.88 8.32
N ILE A 54 -6.01 -3.11 8.16
CA ILE A 54 -5.91 -1.69 7.82
C ILE A 54 -5.17 -0.90 8.92
N GLU A 55 -5.30 -1.33 10.17
CA GLU A 55 -4.66 -0.75 11.35
C GLU A 55 -3.14 -0.97 11.40
N ARG A 56 -2.60 -1.84 10.52
CA ARG A 56 -1.18 -2.21 10.46
C ARG A 56 -0.58 -2.03 9.06
N ILE A 57 -1.31 -1.40 8.15
CA ILE A 57 -0.87 -1.24 6.77
C ILE A 57 0.35 -0.31 6.67
N ASP A 58 0.50 0.62 7.61
CA ASP A 58 1.66 1.50 7.72
C ASP A 58 2.94 0.73 8.00
N ASP A 59 2.92 -0.25 8.91
CA ASP A 59 4.03 -1.16 9.17
C ASP A 59 4.42 -1.91 7.89
N TRP A 60 3.42 -2.47 7.18
CA TRP A 60 3.65 -3.20 5.93
C TRP A 60 4.22 -2.30 4.82
N LEU A 61 3.72 -1.07 4.70
CA LEU A 61 4.20 -0.06 3.74
C LEU A 61 5.58 0.50 4.11
N SER A 62 5.92 0.54 5.40
CA SER A 62 7.23 1.01 5.88
C SER A 62 8.37 0.08 5.49
N ASN A 63 8.07 -1.21 5.25
CA ASN A 63 9.01 -2.21 4.75
C ASN A 63 9.23 -2.15 3.23
N ARG A 64 8.62 -1.16 2.55
CA ARG A 64 8.71 -1.00 1.09
C ARG A 64 9.81 -0.03 0.69
N THR A 65 10.45 -0.31 -0.44
CA THR A 65 11.58 0.46 -0.96
C THR A 65 11.20 1.38 -2.12
N TYR A 66 10.08 1.12 -2.79
CA TYR A 66 9.55 1.99 -3.82
C TYR A 66 9.01 3.31 -3.25
N GLU A 67 9.01 4.35 -4.09
CA GLU A 67 8.35 5.62 -3.76
C GLU A 67 6.82 5.47 -3.74
N TRP A 68 6.13 6.21 -2.87
CA TRP A 68 4.68 6.24 -2.79
C TRP A 68 4.00 6.53 -4.14
N ARG A 69 4.66 7.34 -4.98
CA ARG A 69 4.19 7.64 -6.33
C ARG A 69 4.09 6.39 -7.21
N VAL A 70 5.00 5.43 -7.05
CA VAL A 70 4.95 4.17 -7.81
C VAL A 70 3.72 3.35 -7.42
N LEU A 71 3.43 3.27 -6.11
CA LEU A 71 2.23 2.59 -5.62
C LEU A 71 0.95 3.28 -6.09
N TRP A 72 0.91 4.61 -6.11
CA TRP A 72 -0.22 5.37 -6.63
C TRP A 72 -0.45 5.15 -8.13
N VAL A 73 0.61 5.17 -8.94
CA VAL A 73 0.54 4.89 -10.38
C VAL A 73 0.09 3.44 -10.64
N ALA A 74 0.56 2.49 -9.83
CA ALA A 74 0.11 1.09 -9.88
C ALA A 74 -1.38 0.93 -9.52
N ALA A 75 -1.84 1.62 -8.46
CA ALA A 75 -3.24 1.64 -8.05
C ALA A 75 -4.15 2.22 -9.15
N ASN A 76 -3.64 3.18 -9.93
CA ASN A 76 -4.33 3.77 -11.08
C ASN A 76 -4.25 2.95 -12.38
N GLY A 77 -3.64 1.76 -12.36
CA GLY A 77 -3.73 0.81 -13.47
C GLY A 77 -2.50 0.71 -14.35
N ASP A 78 -1.41 1.42 -14.06
CA ASP A 78 -0.18 1.28 -14.84
C ASP A 78 0.46 -0.09 -14.62
N VAL A 79 0.57 -0.88 -15.70
CA VAL A 79 1.05 -2.26 -15.65
C VAL A 79 2.51 -2.34 -15.19
N SER A 80 3.37 -1.42 -15.64
CA SER A 80 4.79 -1.44 -15.28
C SER A 80 5.00 -1.14 -13.81
N ALA A 81 4.25 -0.20 -13.26
CA ALA A 81 4.26 0.11 -11.83
C ALA A 81 3.67 -1.03 -11.00
N ARG A 82 2.60 -1.69 -11.47
CA ARG A 82 2.03 -2.89 -10.82
C ARG A 82 3.06 -4.00 -10.73
N ASP A 83 3.74 -4.29 -11.83
CA ASP A 83 4.80 -5.31 -11.86
C ASP A 83 5.95 -4.96 -10.91
N HIS A 84 6.32 -3.68 -10.82
CA HIS A 84 7.34 -3.21 -9.89
C HIS A 84 6.97 -3.48 -8.42
N VAL A 85 5.80 -3.02 -7.97
CA VAL A 85 5.38 -3.17 -6.57
C VAL A 85 5.09 -4.64 -6.21
N ARG A 86 4.57 -5.43 -7.16
CA ARG A 86 4.35 -6.88 -6.99
C ARG A 86 5.66 -7.63 -6.83
N ARG A 87 6.65 -7.33 -7.67
CA ARG A 87 7.98 -7.95 -7.56
C ARG A 87 8.61 -7.69 -6.20
N GLU A 88 8.48 -6.48 -5.67
CA GLU A 88 9.00 -6.14 -4.35
C GLU A 88 8.25 -6.89 -3.22
N ALA A 89 6.94 -7.13 -3.39
CA ALA A 89 6.16 -7.98 -2.49
C ALA A 89 6.45 -9.49 -2.64
N GLY A 90 7.34 -9.89 -3.56
CA GLY A 90 7.62 -11.30 -3.85
C GLY A 90 6.53 -11.99 -4.68
N LEU A 91 5.58 -11.23 -5.22
CA LEU A 91 4.44 -11.73 -5.99
C LEU A 91 4.77 -11.90 -7.48
N PRO A 92 4.06 -12.78 -8.20
CA PRO A 92 4.18 -12.91 -9.65
C PRO A 92 3.70 -11.64 -10.37
N PHE A 93 4.13 -11.44 -11.61
CA PHE A 93 3.71 -10.29 -12.43
C PHE A 93 2.18 -10.21 -12.61
N ALA A 94 1.68 -8.99 -12.77
CA ALA A 94 0.28 -8.75 -13.04
C ALA A 94 -0.11 -9.37 -14.40
N ARG A 95 -1.27 -10.03 -14.45
CA ARG A 95 -1.83 -10.63 -15.68
C ARG A 95 -2.76 -9.66 -16.40
#